data_AF-A0AAD6TA76-F1
#
_entry.id   AF-A0AAD6TA76-F1
#
_cell.length_a   1.000
_cell.length_b   1.000
_cell.length_c   1.000
_cell.angle_alpha   90.00
_cell.angle_beta   90.00
_cell.angle_gamma   90.00
#
_symmetry.space_group_name_H-M   'P 1'
#
loop_
_entity.id
_entity.type
_entity.pdbx_description
1 polymer ?
#
loop_
_entity_poly.entity_id
_entity_poly.type
_entity_poly.pdbx_seq_one_letter_code
_entity_poly.pdbx_strand_id
1 'polypeptide(L)'
;YAFLSCHFSWYARYGEKGHQAPRDAKHMNNVQQDHGGRTNFTQRIPHESKEMLQNLKEYSTLADAYADIFEYIRTVLEKRHPHAYKQISMYCDILPMNATSPAYPFGGFVVNIRVGTSGHRDPGDELLCVIIPFGTWEGGELCLYEVGLMFDLKMGDVFPLSVLRHHSL
;
A
#
# COMPACT_ATOMS: atom_id res chain seq x y z
N TYR A 1 -21.08 2.08 6.89
CA TYR A 1 -20.29 2.18 8.13
C TYR A 1 -18.96 2.82 7.81
N ALA A 2 -18.43 3.64 8.73
CA ALA A 2 -17.07 4.15 8.63
C ALA A 2 -16.20 3.31 9.56
N PHE A 3 -15.20 2.64 8.99
CA PHE A 3 -14.21 1.89 9.76
C PHE A 3 -13.01 2.79 10.02
N LEU A 4 -12.43 2.67 11.21
CA LEU A 4 -11.30 3.50 11.60
C LEU A 4 -10.02 2.87 11.04
N SER A 5 -9.36 3.58 10.14
CA SER A 5 -8.05 3.22 9.61
C SER A 5 -7.11 4.40 9.69
N CYS A 6 -5.81 4.11 9.83
CA CYS A 6 -4.73 5.10 9.69
C CYS A 6 -3.76 4.61 8.62
N HIS A 7 -3.60 5.40 7.55
CA HIS A 7 -2.76 5.10 6.41
C HIS A 7 -1.40 5.78 6.56
N PHE A 8 -0.34 4.99 6.63
CA PHE A 8 1.05 5.43 6.71
C PHE A 8 1.82 4.98 5.48
N SER A 9 1.56 5.64 4.35
CA SER A 9 2.08 5.21 3.04
C SER A 9 2.65 6.33 2.20
N TRP A 10 3.67 5.98 1.42
CA TRP A 10 4.09 6.71 0.24
C TRP A 10 3.21 6.34 -0.94
N TYR A 11 2.61 7.31 -1.62
CA TYR A 11 1.81 7.05 -2.84
C TYR A 11 2.06 8.09 -3.94
N ALA A 12 1.85 7.68 -5.19
CA ALA A 12 1.92 8.52 -6.38
C ALA A 12 0.53 8.67 -7.03
N ARG A 13 -0.42 9.25 -6.30
CA ARG A 13 -1.86 9.30 -6.67
C ARG A 13 -2.14 10.03 -7.98
N TYR A 14 -1.29 10.98 -8.34
CA TYR A 14 -1.43 11.80 -9.55
C TYR A 14 -0.28 11.58 -10.53
N GLY A 15 0.44 10.46 -10.41
CA GLY A 15 1.33 9.99 -11.47
C GLY A 15 0.51 9.73 -12.72
N GLU A 16 0.85 10.39 -13.83
CA GLU A 16 0.17 10.17 -15.11
C GLU A 16 0.51 8.75 -15.59
N LYS A 17 -0.52 7.94 -15.91
CA LYS A 17 -0.30 6.63 -16.52
C LYS A 17 0.29 6.86 -17.91
N GLY A 18 1.48 6.33 -18.19
CA GLY A 18 2.11 6.44 -19.52
C GLY A 18 1.41 5.65 -20.63
N HIS A 19 0.26 5.03 -20.34
CA HIS A 19 -0.52 4.28 -21.31
C HIS A 19 -1.15 5.28 -22.29
N GLN A 20 -0.98 5.02 -23.60
CA GLN A 20 -1.43 5.91 -24.68
C GLN A 20 -0.73 7.29 -24.72
N ALA A 21 0.41 7.45 -24.05
CA ALA A 21 1.23 8.65 -24.25
C ALA A 21 1.60 8.79 -25.74
N PRO A 22 1.45 9.98 -26.36
CA PRO A 22 1.78 10.17 -27.77
C PRO A 22 3.24 9.80 -28.01
N ARG A 23 3.49 8.94 -29.00
CA ARG A 23 4.86 8.43 -29.29
C ARG A 23 5.80 9.50 -29.83
N ASP A 24 5.22 10.61 -30.30
CA ASP A 24 5.86 11.79 -30.88
C ASP A 24 5.95 12.96 -29.89
N ALA A 25 5.44 12.81 -28.66
CA ALA A 25 5.55 13.82 -27.63
C ALA A 25 7.02 14.01 -27.22
N LYS A 26 7.63 15.11 -27.68
CA LYS A 26 9.03 15.47 -27.37
C LYS A 26 9.27 15.78 -25.88
N HIS A 27 8.22 16.17 -25.16
CA HIS A 27 8.27 16.48 -23.72
C HIS A 27 6.85 16.41 -23.11
N MET A 28 6.72 15.93 -21.87
CA MET A 28 5.44 15.74 -21.17
C MET A 28 4.64 17.05 -21.02
N ASN A 29 5.32 18.20 -20.93
CA ASN A 29 4.68 19.52 -20.92
C ASN A 29 3.97 19.87 -22.25
N ASN A 30 4.35 19.23 -23.36
CA ASN A 30 3.80 19.54 -24.68
C ASN A 30 2.51 18.76 -24.97
N VAL A 31 2.32 17.59 -24.34
CA VAL A 31 1.10 16.78 -24.45
C VAL A 31 -0.15 17.51 -23.91
N GLN A 32 0.06 18.47 -23.00
CA GLN A 32 -1.02 19.22 -22.36
C GLN A 32 -1.53 20.41 -23.16
N GLN A 33 -0.66 21.10 -23.91
CA GLN A 33 -1.09 22.25 -24.71
C GLN A 33 -2.12 21.85 -25.77
N ASP A 34 -2.02 20.61 -26.27
CA ASP A 34 -2.91 20.09 -27.30
C ASP A 34 -4.21 19.47 -26.75
N HIS A 35 -4.30 19.16 -25.44
CA HIS A 35 -5.40 18.36 -24.87
C HIS A 35 -6.10 18.95 -23.61
N GLY A 36 -5.69 20.13 -23.12
CA GLY A 36 -6.54 20.98 -22.26
C GLY A 36 -6.84 20.50 -20.82
N GLY A 37 -6.11 19.54 -20.26
CA GLY A 37 -6.32 19.04 -18.90
C GLY A 37 -5.64 19.87 -17.80
N ARG A 38 -6.31 20.08 -16.65
CA ARG A 38 -5.65 20.57 -15.41
C ARG A 38 -4.88 19.42 -14.77
N THR A 39 -3.54 19.49 -14.76
CA THR A 39 -2.70 18.56 -13.97
C THR A 39 -2.07 19.27 -12.78
N ASN A 40 -1.99 18.56 -11.65
CA ASN A 40 -1.19 18.99 -10.51
C ASN A 40 0.27 18.51 -10.65
N PHE A 41 1.13 19.36 -11.20
CA PHE A 41 2.55 19.06 -11.42
C PHE A 41 3.31 18.72 -10.12
N THR A 42 2.86 19.24 -8.97
CA THR A 42 3.54 19.03 -7.69
C THR A 42 3.21 17.69 -7.05
N GLN A 43 2.27 16.91 -7.61
CA GLN A 43 1.90 15.58 -7.10
C GLN A 43 2.27 14.44 -8.07
N ARG A 44 3.16 14.71 -9.03
CA ARG A 44 3.72 13.71 -9.96
C ARG A 44 4.84 12.86 -9.34
N ILE A 45 5.27 13.19 -8.13
CA ILE A 45 6.32 12.50 -7.38
C ILE A 45 5.65 11.73 -6.23
N PRO A 46 6.12 10.51 -5.90
CA PRO A 46 5.72 9.84 -4.68
C PRO A 46 5.83 10.78 -3.48
N HIS A 47 4.81 10.82 -2.64
CA HIS A 47 4.80 11.64 -1.44
C HIS A 47 4.10 10.92 -0.30
N GLU A 48 4.38 11.40 0.89
CA GLU A 48 3.76 10.97 2.13
C GLU A 48 2.25 11.18 2.10
N SER A 49 1.51 10.20 2.61
CA SER A 49 0.10 10.37 2.86
C SER A 49 -0.17 11.53 3.81
N LYS A 50 -1.30 12.21 3.60
CA LYS A 50 -1.76 13.29 4.48
C LYS A 50 -1.88 12.81 5.93
N GLU A 51 -2.38 11.60 6.14
CA GLU A 51 -2.52 11.01 7.48
C GLU A 51 -1.16 10.78 8.14
N MET A 52 -0.16 10.30 7.42
CA MET A 52 1.21 10.21 7.94
C MET A 52 1.77 11.56 8.36
N LEU A 53 1.63 12.59 7.52
CA LEU A 53 2.12 13.94 7.84
C LEU A 53 1.38 14.57 9.04
N GLN A 54 0.12 14.22 9.25
CA GLN A 54 -0.69 14.72 10.37
C GLN A 54 -0.43 13.94 11.67
N ASN A 55 0.11 12.72 11.59
CA ASN A 55 0.31 11.81 12.71
C ASN A 55 1.76 11.30 12.75
N LEU A 56 2.74 12.19 12.61
CA LEU A 56 4.16 11.83 12.52
C LEU A 56 4.68 11.08 13.75
N LYS A 57 4.15 11.41 14.93
CA LYS A 57 4.54 10.77 16.19
C LYS A 57 4.02 9.34 16.26
N GLU A 58 2.77 9.13 15.87
CA GLU A 58 2.14 7.82 15.80
C GLU A 58 2.82 6.96 14.74
N TYR A 59 3.12 7.54 13.58
CA TYR A 59 3.90 6.91 12.52
C TYR A 59 5.26 6.43 13.04
N SER A 60 6.06 7.30 13.67
CA SER A 60 7.38 6.91 14.18
C SER A 60 7.28 5.84 15.26
N THR A 61 6.32 6.00 16.19
CA THR A 61 6.11 5.04 17.28
C THR A 61 5.73 3.66 16.77
N LEU A 62 4.83 3.59 15.78
CA LEU A 62 4.41 2.32 15.18
C LEU A 62 5.50 1.72 14.30
N ALA A 63 6.25 2.54 13.55
CA ALA A 63 7.39 2.08 12.76
C ALA A 63 8.44 1.40 13.65
N ASP A 64 8.77 2.02 14.80
CA ASP A 64 9.69 1.44 15.77
C ASP A 64 9.12 0.17 16.41
N ALA A 65 7.84 0.19 16.82
CA ALA A 65 7.20 -0.96 17.46
C ALA A 65 7.05 -2.18 16.53
N TYR A 66 6.92 -1.96 15.22
CA TYR A 66 6.75 -3.01 14.22
C TYR A 66 8.04 -3.36 13.47
N ALA A 67 9.19 -2.76 13.82
CA ALA A 67 10.45 -2.97 13.12
C ALA A 67 10.81 -4.46 12.94
N ASP A 68 10.72 -5.25 14.01
CA ASP A 68 11.01 -6.69 13.97
C ASP A 68 10.03 -7.46 13.06
N ILE A 69 8.77 -7.05 13.05
CA ILE A 69 7.73 -7.65 12.22
C ILE A 69 7.98 -7.32 10.75
N PHE A 70 8.31 -6.07 10.44
CA PHE A 70 8.66 -5.65 9.08
C PHE A 70 9.89 -6.39 8.57
N GLU A 71 10.93 -6.53 9.39
CA GLU A 71 12.13 -7.28 9.02
C GLU A 71 11.85 -8.77 8.79
N TYR A 72 10.98 -9.37 9.62
CA TYR A 72 10.51 -10.73 9.41
C TYR A 72 9.77 -10.88 8.08
N ILE A 73 8.80 -10.00 7.80
CA ILE A 73 8.03 -10.01 6.53
C ILE A 73 8.98 -9.86 5.35
N ARG A 74 9.91 -8.91 5.40
CA ARG A 74 10.92 -8.65 4.37
C ARG A 74 11.68 -9.94 4.03
N THR A 75 12.20 -10.60 5.06
CA THR A 75 12.95 -11.86 4.92
C THR A 75 12.09 -13.00 4.35
N VAL A 76 10.85 -13.13 4.82
CA VAL A 76 9.93 -14.17 4.34
C VAL A 76 9.56 -13.95 2.87
N LEU A 77 9.26 -12.70 2.48
CA LEU A 77 8.91 -12.36 1.11
C LEU A 77 10.08 -12.51 0.16
N GLU A 78 11.27 -12.04 0.54
CA GLU A 78 12.49 -12.20 -0.25
C GLU A 78 12.78 -13.68 -0.54
N LYS A 79 12.58 -14.54 0.46
CA LYS A 79 12.81 -15.99 0.33
C LYS A 79 11.71 -16.73 -0.43
N ARG A 80 10.43 -16.43 -0.15
CA ARG A 80 9.29 -17.23 -0.65
C ARG A 80 8.68 -16.67 -1.95
N HIS A 81 8.78 -15.36 -2.15
CA HIS A 81 8.21 -14.65 -3.30
C HIS A 81 9.23 -13.68 -3.91
N PRO A 82 10.44 -14.13 -4.28
CA PRO A 82 11.54 -13.24 -4.69
C PRO A 82 11.18 -12.33 -5.88
N HIS A 83 10.36 -12.83 -6.81
CA HIS A 83 9.88 -12.03 -7.93
C HIS A 83 8.96 -10.89 -7.49
N ALA A 84 7.99 -11.19 -6.60
CA ALA A 84 7.07 -10.18 -6.09
C ALA A 84 7.79 -9.18 -5.20
N TYR A 85 8.69 -9.66 -4.34
CA TYR A 85 9.58 -8.82 -3.54
C TYR A 85 10.32 -7.81 -4.39
N LYS A 86 11.00 -8.27 -5.45
CA LYS A 86 11.75 -7.39 -6.37
C LYS A 86 10.85 -6.38 -7.07
N GLN A 87 9.66 -6.77 -7.50
CA GLN A 87 8.74 -5.84 -8.17
C GLN A 87 8.20 -4.76 -7.23
N ILE A 88 7.85 -5.15 -6.00
CA ILE A 88 7.31 -4.22 -5.00
C ILE A 88 8.42 -3.28 -4.50
N SER A 89 9.64 -3.78 -4.33
CA SER A 89 10.77 -2.97 -3.86
C SER A 89 11.14 -1.84 -4.81
N MET A 90 10.98 -2.04 -6.13
CA MET A 90 11.29 -1.02 -7.15
C MET A 90 10.60 0.32 -6.86
N TYR A 91 9.38 0.30 -6.33
CA TYR A 91 8.67 1.53 -5.97
C TYR A 91 9.33 2.24 -4.79
N CYS A 92 9.77 1.48 -3.78
CA CYS A 92 10.48 2.02 -2.62
C CYS A 92 11.87 2.55 -3.00
N ASP A 93 12.56 1.89 -3.92
CA ASP A 93 13.92 2.25 -4.35
C ASP A 93 13.98 3.58 -5.11
N ILE A 94 12.84 4.08 -5.62
CA ILE A 94 12.73 5.34 -6.36
C ILE A 94 12.05 6.45 -5.55
N LEU A 95 11.82 6.24 -4.25
CA LEU A 95 11.24 7.29 -3.41
C LEU A 95 12.15 8.53 -3.38
N PRO A 96 11.57 9.74 -3.37
CA PRO A 96 12.35 10.97 -3.43
C PRO A 96 13.25 11.13 -2.20
N MET A 97 14.32 11.92 -2.37
CA MET A 97 15.20 12.33 -1.28
C MET A 97 15.86 11.16 -0.52
N ASN A 98 16.02 10.00 -1.17
CA ASN A 98 16.55 8.78 -0.55
C ASN A 98 15.70 8.34 0.67
N ALA A 99 14.41 8.63 0.63
CA ALA A 99 13.47 8.18 1.66
C ALA A 99 13.33 6.66 1.62
N THR A 100 13.09 6.08 2.80
CA THR A 100 12.84 4.65 2.94
C THR A 100 11.54 4.43 3.70
N SER A 101 10.80 3.41 3.28
CA SER A 101 9.64 2.93 4.04
C SER A 101 10.11 2.00 5.15
N PRO A 102 9.63 2.15 6.40
CA PRO A 102 9.93 1.21 7.47
C PRO A 102 9.36 -0.18 7.19
N ALA A 103 8.32 -0.27 6.35
CA ALA A 103 7.69 -1.51 5.93
C ALA A 103 8.29 -2.08 4.62
N TYR A 104 9.53 -1.70 4.26
CA TYR A 104 10.19 -2.20 3.04
C TYR A 104 10.09 -3.74 2.93
N PRO A 105 9.68 -4.31 1.78
CA PRO A 105 9.64 -3.69 0.45
C PRO A 105 8.37 -2.86 0.16
N PHE A 106 7.39 -2.80 1.06
CA PHE A 106 6.16 -2.06 0.85
C PHE A 106 6.36 -0.55 1.03
N GLY A 107 5.66 0.25 0.23
CA GLY A 107 5.69 1.72 0.33
C GLY A 107 5.07 2.29 1.60
N GLY A 108 4.51 1.44 2.48
CA GLY A 108 3.91 1.85 3.74
C GLY A 108 3.14 0.74 4.42
N PHE A 109 2.40 1.11 5.45
CA PHE A 109 1.50 0.21 6.19
C PHE A 109 0.21 0.94 6.57
N VAL A 110 -0.82 0.15 6.89
CA VAL A 110 -2.13 0.66 7.31
C VAL A 110 -2.51 -0.04 8.61
N VAL A 111 -3.04 0.72 9.57
CA VAL A 111 -3.58 0.17 10.81
C VAL A 111 -5.10 0.25 10.76
N ASN A 112 -5.76 -0.90 10.65
CA ASN A 112 -7.22 -1.01 10.73
C ASN A 112 -7.65 -1.32 12.17
N ILE A 113 -8.45 -0.43 12.75
CA ILE A 113 -8.91 -0.54 14.14
C ILE A 113 -10.31 -1.18 14.15
N ARG A 114 -10.48 -2.20 15.02
CA ARG A 114 -11.68 -3.04 15.16
C ARG A 114 -11.94 -4.03 14.01
N VAL A 115 -10.90 -4.39 13.24
CA VAL A 115 -10.92 -5.51 12.29
C VAL A 115 -12.08 -5.44 11.28
N GLY A 116 -12.68 -4.27 11.06
CA GLY A 116 -13.82 -4.11 10.17
C GLY A 116 -13.40 -3.38 8.91
N THR A 117 -13.71 -3.94 7.75
CA THR A 117 -13.49 -3.26 6.46
C THR A 117 -14.64 -3.56 5.51
N SER A 118 -15.03 -2.60 4.68
CA SER A 118 -16.00 -2.87 3.60
C SER A 118 -15.32 -3.63 2.45
N GLY A 119 -16.07 -4.42 1.69
CA GLY A 119 -15.56 -5.15 0.52
C GLY A 119 -14.89 -4.26 -0.53
N HIS A 120 -13.56 -4.23 -0.55
CA HIS A 120 -12.78 -3.39 -1.44
C HIS A 120 -11.60 -4.16 -2.04
N ARG A 121 -11.11 -3.67 -3.18
CA ARG A 121 -9.75 -3.95 -3.64
C ARG A 121 -8.94 -2.72 -3.28
N ASP A 122 -7.71 -2.91 -2.85
CA ASP A 122 -6.77 -1.82 -2.68
C ASP A 122 -6.35 -1.31 -4.06
N PRO A 123 -6.85 -0.14 -4.51
CA PRO A 123 -6.61 0.32 -5.86
C PRO A 123 -5.18 0.83 -6.07
N GLY A 124 -4.41 0.97 -4.98
CA GLY A 124 -2.99 1.33 -5.01
C GLY A 124 -2.05 0.13 -4.99
N ASP A 125 -2.56 -1.08 -4.73
CA ASP A 125 -1.75 -2.29 -4.65
C ASP A 125 -1.75 -2.99 -6.01
N GLU A 126 -0.57 -3.04 -6.63
CA GLU A 126 -0.40 -3.61 -7.97
C GLU A 126 -0.10 -5.13 -7.94
N LEU A 127 0.33 -5.67 -6.79
CA LEU A 127 0.83 -7.04 -6.74
C LEU A 127 0.46 -7.80 -5.47
N LEU A 128 0.89 -7.31 -4.31
CA LEU A 128 0.77 -8.00 -3.05
C LEU A 128 0.60 -7.00 -1.91
N CYS A 129 -0.23 -7.36 -0.95
CA CYS A 129 -0.25 -6.79 0.39
C CYS A 129 -0.09 -7.92 1.43
N VAL A 130 0.21 -7.56 2.67
CA VAL A 130 0.32 -8.51 3.78
C VAL A 130 -0.58 -8.04 4.90
N ILE A 131 -1.44 -8.94 5.37
CA ILE A 131 -2.35 -8.71 6.48
C ILE A 131 -1.81 -9.45 7.70
N ILE A 132 -1.71 -8.73 8.82
CA ILE A 132 -1.32 -9.30 10.12
C ILE A 132 -2.32 -8.81 11.16
N PRO A 133 -3.13 -9.70 11.73
CA PRO A 133 -4.11 -9.30 12.72
C PRO A 133 -3.50 -9.30 14.13
N PHE A 134 -3.91 -8.33 14.94
CA PHE A 134 -3.43 -8.13 16.31
C PHE A 134 -4.59 -8.08 17.30
N GLY A 135 -4.41 -8.71 18.46
CA GLY A 135 -5.36 -8.70 19.56
C GLY A 135 -6.22 -9.97 19.64
N THR A 136 -7.36 -9.83 20.31
CA THR A 136 -8.38 -10.88 20.43
C THR A 136 -9.73 -10.30 20.02
N TRP A 137 -10.54 -11.10 19.33
CA TRP A 137 -11.83 -10.67 18.79
C TRP A 137 -12.74 -11.88 18.58
N GLU A 138 -14.01 -11.58 18.31
CA GLU A 138 -15.02 -12.53 17.85
C GLU A 138 -15.48 -12.07 16.45
N GLY A 139 -15.57 -12.99 15.49
CA GLY A 139 -15.80 -12.66 14.07
C GLY A 139 -14.52 -12.20 13.36
N GLY A 140 -14.60 -11.22 12.46
CA GLY A 140 -13.42 -10.62 11.83
C GLY A 140 -12.77 -11.46 10.73
N GLU A 141 -13.45 -12.51 10.23
CA GLU A 141 -12.87 -13.39 9.23
C GLU A 141 -12.52 -12.62 7.95
N LEU A 142 -11.33 -12.89 7.42
CA LEU A 142 -10.89 -12.31 6.15
C LEU A 142 -11.59 -13.04 5.01
N CYS A 143 -12.47 -12.31 4.32
CA CYS A 143 -13.28 -12.84 3.24
C CYS A 143 -12.73 -12.41 1.88
N LEU A 144 -12.28 -13.37 1.06
CA LEU A 144 -11.84 -13.13 -0.32
C LEU A 144 -13.03 -13.35 -1.28
N TYR A 145 -13.63 -12.25 -1.73
CA TYR A 145 -14.93 -12.27 -2.39
C TYR A 145 -14.92 -13.04 -3.72
N GLU A 146 -13.96 -12.80 -4.60
CA GLU A 146 -13.92 -13.44 -5.92
C GLU A 146 -13.69 -14.95 -5.85
N VAL A 147 -13.00 -15.43 -4.82
CA VAL A 147 -12.65 -16.85 -4.65
C VAL A 147 -13.66 -17.57 -3.75
N GLY A 148 -14.53 -16.83 -3.05
CA GLY A 148 -15.50 -17.39 -2.12
C GLY A 148 -14.85 -18.06 -0.90
N LEU A 149 -13.65 -17.62 -0.51
CA LEU A 149 -12.91 -18.17 0.63
C LEU A 149 -12.99 -17.24 1.83
N MET A 150 -13.06 -17.84 3.01
CA MET A 150 -13.07 -17.15 4.30
C MET A 150 -11.96 -17.73 5.17
N PHE A 151 -11.14 -16.84 5.74
CA PHE A 151 -10.02 -17.21 6.59
C PHE A 151 -10.23 -16.65 8.00
N ASP A 152 -10.31 -17.56 8.96
CA ASP A 152 -10.30 -17.25 10.39
C ASP A 152 -8.83 -17.05 10.84
N LEU A 153 -8.28 -15.89 10.51
CA LEU A 153 -6.90 -15.53 10.87
C LEU A 153 -6.78 -15.42 12.38
N LYS A 154 -5.66 -15.89 12.93
CA LYS A 154 -5.32 -15.77 14.34
C LYS A 154 -4.28 -14.70 14.56
N MET A 155 -4.21 -14.20 15.80
CA MET A 155 -3.19 -13.22 16.19
C MET A 155 -1.80 -13.68 15.74
N GLY A 156 -1.11 -12.82 15.01
CA GLY A 156 0.25 -13.06 14.52
C GLY A 156 0.34 -13.88 13.21
N ASP A 157 -0.79 -14.31 12.64
CA ASP A 157 -0.77 -14.88 11.29
C ASP A 157 -0.26 -13.85 10.29
N VAL A 158 0.52 -14.31 9.31
CA VAL A 158 1.03 -13.50 8.21
C VAL A 158 0.39 -13.96 6.92
N PHE A 159 -0.56 -13.17 6.42
CA PHE A 159 -1.36 -13.53 5.26
C PHE A 159 -0.98 -12.67 4.04
N PRO A 160 -0.18 -13.19 3.09
CA PRO A 160 0.09 -12.51 1.84
C PRO A 160 -1.15 -12.60 0.93
N LEU A 161 -1.65 -11.45 0.48
CA LEU A 161 -2.84 -11.32 -0.34
C LEU A 161 -2.49 -10.62 -1.66
N SER A 162 -2.87 -11.22 -2.78
CA SER A 162 -2.83 -10.57 -4.09
C SER A 162 -4.07 -9.71 -4.30
N VAL A 163 -4.11 -8.92 -5.39
CA VAL A 163 -5.12 -7.89 -5.72
C VAL A 163 -6.55 -8.45 -5.90
N LEU A 164 -7.13 -8.97 -4.82
CA LEU A 164 -8.47 -9.53 -4.71
C LEU A 164 -9.33 -8.62 -3.84
N ARG A 165 -10.64 -8.63 -4.08
CA ARG A 165 -11.57 -7.91 -3.24
C ARG A 165 -11.68 -8.66 -1.92
N HIS A 166 -11.39 -7.96 -0.85
CA HIS A 166 -11.47 -8.51 0.48
C HIS A 166 -12.22 -7.60 1.43
N HIS A 167 -12.72 -8.20 2.51
CA HIS A 167 -13.30 -7.52 3.65
C HIS A 167 -13.10 -8.36 4.89
N SER A 168 -13.34 -7.73 6.04
CA SER A 168 -13.40 -8.37 7.34
C SER A 168 -14.72 -7.99 8.00
N LEU A 169 -15.41 -9.00 8.53
CA LEU A 169 -16.77 -8.92 9.06
C LEU A 169 -16.81 -8.44 10.51
#